data_AF-A0A210PRG0-F1
#
_entry.id   AF-A0A210PRG0-F1
#
_cell.length_a   1.000
_cell.length_b   1.000
_cell.length_c   1.000
_cell.angle_alpha   90.00
_cell.angle_beta   90.00
_cell.angle_gamma   90.00
#
_symmetry.space_group_name_H-M   'P 1'
#
loop_
_entity.id
_entity.type
_entity.pdbx_description
1 polymer ?
#
loop_
_entity_poly.entity_id
_entity_poly.type
_entity_poly.pdbx_seq_one_letter_code
_entity_poly.pdbx_strand_id
1 'polypeptide(L)'
;MARFGNETFSGKCSNDLPLLDIGHLSDEVFSSYTGPDSGLTFTITNEDNGNSSLSTSEIAGVRNWNNKNQKAYGICISLYEQHPVNGKMSGDPLADAFAICARKNSCLMLIADGVNWGEKPRLAARCALYGSMNYINKNIFQEGEQPCNTQDVIELLRRSFDEAHRCILAKDGGLTTMCACMVVPVKNSEHFAVCCVNVGDSYAYVLSHNQGIREVTVGSHDISSERDIRDAGGALGPVNGKNPELRNLTCSITFAHQGDVVFLATDGISDNFDPVVTKLALPRRESDSNFNNLSPTSPTSSPIIRPEMEPKERHIYAMKEMERIIHEYELVTEEPCSAQELCGALVQHVLSLTDSKRKILENPALYVRRKMTLKDKEHRDSEIVDKMGKAPGKLDHASVVAYEVGIMKPDEEEMENIPLGTWNGDDTLSLPSSTDTSPSPTSPISPSSKKSRPKKLFARIRSLSVNTTNNSSPTHHHHPSPGLFPISPKRFSFKRSRSKSEAEPNTPISPTNNRHKEVLSPSPMTPPILSPEDYPMPLPAQHPSRRSISYESSV
;
A
#
# COMPACT_ATOMS: atom_id res chain seq x y z
N MET A 1 -29.11 11.42 -20.92
CA MET A 1 -28.14 11.02 -19.89
C MET A 1 -27.24 12.21 -19.60
N ALA A 2 -26.93 12.47 -18.33
CA ALA A 2 -25.86 13.40 -17.98
C ALA A 2 -24.53 12.80 -18.45
N ARG A 3 -23.64 13.64 -18.99
CA ARG A 3 -22.25 13.26 -19.29
C ARG A 3 -21.38 13.93 -18.25
N PHE A 4 -20.64 13.12 -17.49
CA PHE A 4 -19.67 13.63 -16.53
C PHE A 4 -18.31 13.74 -17.20
N GLY A 5 -17.62 14.87 -16.97
CA GLY A 5 -16.26 15.09 -17.46
C GLY A 5 -15.20 14.54 -16.50
N ASN A 6 -13.95 14.88 -16.78
CA ASN A 6 -12.76 14.43 -16.04
C ASN A 6 -12.57 15.19 -14.71
N GLU A 7 -13.62 15.87 -14.25
CA GLU A 7 -13.55 16.78 -13.11
C GLU A 7 -13.34 15.97 -11.82
N THR A 8 -12.51 16.53 -10.94
CA THR A 8 -12.30 16.03 -9.58
C THR A 8 -12.74 17.13 -8.63
N PHE A 9 -13.86 16.89 -7.95
CA PHE A 9 -14.38 17.75 -6.90
C PHE A 9 -13.71 17.37 -5.59
N SER A 10 -13.34 18.34 -4.78
CA SER A 10 -12.72 18.11 -3.46
C SER A 10 -13.25 19.10 -2.42
N GLY A 11 -13.39 18.63 -1.18
CA GLY A 11 -13.90 19.39 -0.04
C GLY A 11 -13.49 18.77 1.30
N LYS A 12 -14.05 19.29 2.39
CA LYS A 12 -13.79 18.80 3.77
C LYS A 12 -14.94 17.94 4.32
N CYS A 13 -16.13 18.05 3.74
CA CYS A 13 -17.30 17.23 4.07
C CYS A 13 -18.10 16.85 2.81
N SER A 14 -19.12 16.01 3.00
CA SER A 14 -20.06 15.58 1.96
C SER A 14 -20.82 16.75 1.30
N ASN A 15 -21.20 17.78 2.08
CA ASN A 15 -21.93 18.95 1.57
C ASN A 15 -21.15 19.80 0.57
N ASP A 16 -19.81 19.71 0.56
CA ASP A 16 -18.94 20.44 -0.37
C ASP A 16 -18.91 19.82 -1.78
N LEU A 17 -19.50 18.63 -1.95
CA LEU A 17 -19.34 17.77 -3.11
C LEU A 17 -20.65 17.58 -3.89
N PRO A 18 -20.61 17.26 -5.20
CA PRO A 18 -21.81 17.07 -5.99
C PRO A 18 -22.75 15.99 -5.43
N LEU A 19 -24.03 16.33 -5.28
CA LEU A 19 -25.11 15.40 -4.95
C LEU A 19 -25.64 14.77 -6.24
N LEU A 20 -25.49 13.45 -6.36
CA LEU A 20 -26.03 12.64 -7.45
C LEU A 20 -26.63 11.36 -6.89
N ASP A 21 -27.86 11.03 -7.30
CA ASP A 21 -28.46 9.73 -7.01
C ASP A 21 -27.56 8.59 -7.54
N ILE A 22 -27.42 7.52 -6.75
CA ILE A 22 -26.72 6.30 -7.16
C ILE A 22 -27.71 5.15 -7.46
N GLY A 23 -27.23 4.16 -8.21
CA GLY A 23 -27.96 2.91 -8.45
C GLY A 23 -27.89 1.97 -7.24
N HIS A 24 -28.83 1.02 -7.16
CA HIS A 24 -28.83 -0.03 -6.14
C HIS A 24 -27.51 -0.80 -6.12
N LEU A 25 -26.93 -1.02 -4.94
CA LEU A 25 -25.68 -1.74 -4.77
C LEU A 25 -25.94 -3.24 -4.63
N SER A 26 -25.33 -4.05 -5.48
CA SER A 26 -25.42 -5.51 -5.39
C SER A 26 -24.58 -6.04 -4.24
N ASP A 27 -25.12 -7.03 -3.53
CA ASP A 27 -24.49 -7.81 -2.47
C ASP A 27 -23.56 -8.92 -2.99
N GLU A 28 -23.68 -9.32 -4.26
CA GLU A 28 -22.88 -10.36 -4.90
C GLU A 28 -21.39 -9.99 -4.99
N VAL A 29 -20.56 -10.55 -4.10
CA VAL A 29 -19.10 -10.38 -4.05
C VAL A 29 -18.44 -11.31 -5.06
N PHE A 30 -17.60 -10.76 -5.94
CA PHE A 30 -16.79 -11.55 -6.88
C PHE A 30 -15.29 -11.55 -6.53
N SER A 31 -14.81 -10.53 -5.81
CA SER A 31 -13.42 -10.46 -5.31
C SER A 31 -13.39 -9.88 -3.91
N SER A 32 -12.57 -10.48 -3.05
CA SER A 32 -12.38 -10.03 -1.67
C SER A 32 -10.97 -10.42 -1.21
N TYR A 33 -10.09 -9.42 -1.18
CA TYR A 33 -8.66 -9.63 -1.02
C TYR A 33 -8.03 -8.56 -0.12
N THR A 34 -7.10 -8.98 0.73
CA THR A 34 -6.35 -8.10 1.63
C THR A 34 -4.90 -8.57 1.70
N GLY A 35 -3.99 -7.67 2.07
CA GLY A 35 -2.59 -7.98 2.29
C GLY A 35 -1.87 -6.89 3.08
N PRO A 36 -0.61 -7.11 3.49
CA PRO A 36 0.15 -8.34 3.30
C PRO A 36 -0.30 -9.45 4.27
N ASP A 37 -0.02 -10.70 3.91
CA ASP A 37 -0.41 -11.92 4.65
C ASP A 37 -1.91 -11.97 4.97
N SER A 38 -2.28 -11.97 6.25
CA SER A 38 -3.67 -11.90 6.74
C SER A 38 -4.32 -10.52 6.55
N GLY A 39 -3.55 -9.47 6.27
CA GLY A 39 -4.04 -8.09 6.09
C GLY A 39 -4.99 -7.67 7.21
N LEU A 40 -6.21 -7.26 6.84
CA LEU A 40 -7.26 -6.86 7.79
C LEU A 40 -7.77 -8.00 8.69
N THR A 41 -7.64 -9.27 8.29
CA THR A 41 -8.10 -10.41 9.09
C THR A 41 -7.22 -10.68 10.33
N PHE A 42 -6.05 -10.06 10.39
CA PHE A 42 -5.11 -10.15 11.53
C PHE A 42 -5.74 -9.79 12.88
N THR A 43 -6.66 -8.83 12.91
CA THR A 43 -7.29 -8.31 14.14
C THR A 43 -8.05 -9.41 14.91
N ILE A 44 -8.68 -10.33 14.19
CA ILE A 44 -9.47 -11.45 14.75
C ILE A 44 -8.58 -12.55 15.29
N THR A 45 -7.50 -12.90 14.55
CA THR A 45 -6.60 -14.01 14.94
C THR A 45 -5.92 -13.83 16.31
N ASN A 46 -5.92 -12.61 16.86
CA ASN A 46 -5.41 -12.32 18.20
C ASN A 46 -6.49 -12.33 19.30
N GLU A 47 -7.78 -12.30 18.97
CA GLU A 47 -8.88 -12.38 19.95
C GLU A 47 -9.22 -13.83 20.31
N ASP A 48 -9.12 -14.76 19.35
CA ASP A 48 -9.53 -16.17 19.51
C ASP A 48 -8.60 -17.07 20.34
N ASN A 49 -7.49 -16.53 20.88
CA ASN A 49 -6.64 -17.29 21.84
C ASN A 49 -7.32 -17.53 23.21
N GLY A 50 -8.60 -17.14 23.35
CA GLY A 50 -9.41 -17.19 24.56
C GLY A 50 -10.69 -18.03 24.46
N ASN A 51 -10.61 -19.26 23.92
CA ASN A 51 -11.58 -20.34 24.20
C ASN A 51 -13.04 -20.14 23.72
N SER A 52 -13.30 -20.28 22.41
CA SER A 52 -14.61 -20.76 21.92
C SER A 52 -14.51 -21.46 20.55
N SER A 53 -15.59 -22.11 20.11
CA SER A 53 -15.66 -22.85 18.85
C SER A 53 -15.43 -21.95 17.63
N LEU A 54 -14.73 -22.49 16.62
CA LEU A 54 -14.35 -21.83 15.37
C LEU A 54 -15.57 -21.41 14.50
N SER A 55 -16.31 -20.38 14.92
CA SER A 55 -17.19 -19.66 14.01
C SER A 55 -16.33 -18.96 12.98
N THR A 56 -16.51 -19.28 11.70
CA THR A 56 -15.93 -18.53 10.58
C THR A 56 -16.51 -17.12 10.60
N SER A 57 -15.86 -16.21 11.32
CA SER A 57 -16.33 -14.85 11.55
C SER A 57 -16.32 -14.08 10.23
N GLU A 58 -17.52 -13.75 9.75
CA GLU A 58 -17.70 -12.91 8.58
C GLU A 58 -17.25 -11.49 8.90
N ILE A 59 -16.14 -11.07 8.31
CA ILE A 59 -15.73 -9.67 8.35
C ILE A 59 -16.44 -8.97 7.21
N ALA A 60 -17.15 -7.87 7.47
CA ALA A 60 -17.84 -7.13 6.41
C ALA A 60 -18.84 -7.98 5.58
N GLY A 61 -19.40 -9.05 6.15
CA GLY A 61 -20.25 -10.01 5.44
C GLY A 61 -19.49 -10.92 4.45
N VAL A 62 -18.17 -11.04 4.61
CA VAL A 62 -17.29 -11.82 3.74
C VAL A 62 -16.52 -12.86 4.55
N ARG A 63 -16.57 -14.12 4.11
CA ARG A 63 -15.87 -15.26 4.75
C ARG A 63 -14.43 -15.48 4.28
N ASN A 64 -14.13 -15.15 3.02
CA ASN A 64 -12.83 -15.41 2.41
C ASN A 64 -12.19 -14.11 1.91
N TRP A 65 -11.13 -13.67 2.59
CA TRP A 65 -10.35 -12.48 2.26
C TRP A 65 -9.08 -12.77 1.44
N ASN A 66 -9.03 -13.95 0.82
CA ASN A 66 -8.01 -14.37 -0.16
C ASN A 66 -8.66 -14.81 -1.49
N ASN A 67 -9.80 -14.22 -1.84
CA ASN A 67 -10.45 -14.43 -3.13
C ASN A 67 -9.96 -13.34 -4.11
N LYS A 68 -9.01 -13.70 -4.97
CA LYS A 68 -8.33 -12.76 -5.89
C LYS A 68 -8.97 -12.81 -7.27
N ASN A 69 -9.12 -11.65 -7.91
CA ASN A 69 -9.58 -11.55 -9.30
C ASN A 69 -8.66 -10.57 -10.07
N GLN A 70 -8.48 -10.77 -11.37
CA GLN A 70 -7.63 -9.89 -12.19
C GLN A 70 -8.15 -8.44 -12.24
N LYS A 71 -9.48 -8.28 -12.12
CA LYS A 71 -10.19 -6.98 -12.13
C LYS A 71 -10.21 -6.28 -10.77
N ALA A 72 -9.77 -6.93 -9.70
CA ALA A 72 -9.83 -6.42 -8.33
C ALA A 72 -8.70 -7.04 -7.50
N TYR A 73 -7.56 -6.34 -7.44
CA TYR A 73 -6.29 -6.88 -6.96
C TYR A 73 -5.52 -5.88 -6.11
N GLY A 74 -4.60 -6.37 -5.27
CA GLY A 74 -3.65 -5.53 -4.54
C GLY A 74 -2.36 -6.25 -4.16
N ILE A 75 -1.33 -5.49 -3.85
CA ILE A 75 0.00 -5.98 -3.49
C ILE A 75 0.68 -5.00 -2.53
N CYS A 76 1.38 -5.55 -1.53
CA CYS A 76 2.31 -4.85 -0.65
C CYS A 76 3.68 -5.51 -0.79
N ILE A 77 4.75 -4.72 -0.87
CA ILE A 77 6.14 -5.19 -0.84
C ILE A 77 7.01 -4.24 -0.01
N SER A 78 8.22 -4.70 0.34
CA SER A 78 9.28 -3.84 0.85
C SER A 78 10.23 -3.49 -0.29
N LEU A 79 10.53 -2.20 -0.47
CA LEU A 79 11.63 -1.74 -1.31
C LEU A 79 12.95 -1.67 -0.56
N TYR A 80 12.95 -1.81 0.77
CA TYR A 80 14.18 -1.84 1.57
C TYR A 80 15.08 -3.03 1.20
N GLU A 81 16.35 -2.93 1.61
CA GLU A 81 17.37 -3.95 1.39
C GLU A 81 17.17 -5.22 2.22
N GLN A 82 17.72 -6.34 1.72
CA GLN A 82 17.91 -7.54 2.53
C GLN A 82 19.32 -7.59 3.14
N HIS A 83 19.42 -7.64 4.47
CA HIS A 83 20.70 -7.71 5.17
C HIS A 83 21.47 -9.00 4.76
N PRO A 84 22.63 -8.89 4.09
CA PRO A 84 23.23 -9.98 3.30
C PRO A 84 23.74 -11.18 4.09
N VAL A 85 23.96 -11.01 5.41
CA VAL A 85 24.46 -12.10 6.29
C VAL A 85 23.35 -12.90 6.98
N ASN A 86 22.20 -12.29 7.26
CA ASN A 86 21.15 -12.89 8.11
C ASN A 86 19.77 -12.99 7.41
N GLY A 87 19.61 -12.40 6.22
CA GLY A 87 18.39 -12.48 5.41
C GLY A 87 17.20 -11.66 5.91
N LYS A 88 17.36 -10.84 6.97
CA LYS A 88 16.29 -9.94 7.43
C LYS A 88 16.13 -8.77 6.46
N MET A 89 14.90 -8.34 6.21
CA MET A 89 14.66 -7.09 5.50
C MET A 89 14.81 -5.92 6.49
N SER A 90 15.34 -4.79 6.02
CA SER A 90 15.13 -3.52 6.71
C SER A 90 13.66 -3.11 6.58
N GLY A 91 13.16 -2.32 7.54
CA GLY A 91 11.73 -1.96 7.64
C GLY A 91 10.81 -3.06 8.21
N ASP A 92 11.27 -4.30 8.37
CA ASP A 92 10.42 -5.41 8.84
C ASP A 92 9.74 -5.15 10.21
N PRO A 93 8.46 -5.57 10.38
CA PRO A 93 7.55 -6.10 9.36
C PRO A 93 6.92 -4.99 8.50
N LEU A 94 6.45 -5.37 7.29
CA LEU A 94 5.66 -4.51 6.40
C LEU A 94 4.59 -3.73 7.18
N ALA A 95 4.70 -2.40 7.15
CA ALA A 95 3.82 -1.50 7.86
C ALA A 95 2.53 -1.19 7.07
N ASP A 96 2.62 -1.16 5.74
CA ASP A 96 1.49 -1.01 4.84
C ASP A 96 0.47 -2.15 4.95
N ALA A 97 -0.76 -1.85 4.56
CA ALA A 97 -1.76 -2.84 4.19
C ALA A 97 -2.74 -2.31 3.13
N PHE A 98 -3.40 -3.22 2.41
CA PHE A 98 -4.56 -2.92 1.57
C PHE A 98 -5.74 -3.87 1.84
N ALA A 99 -6.94 -3.42 1.46
CA ALA A 99 -8.15 -4.24 1.43
C ALA A 99 -9.03 -3.85 0.23
N ILE A 100 -9.54 -4.83 -0.50
CA ILE A 100 -10.48 -4.64 -1.61
C ILE A 100 -11.65 -5.62 -1.49
N CYS A 101 -12.86 -5.11 -1.59
CA CYS A 101 -14.10 -5.87 -1.68
C CYS A 101 -14.87 -5.39 -2.91
N ALA A 102 -14.83 -6.18 -3.98
CA ALA A 102 -15.48 -5.88 -5.24
C ALA A 102 -16.73 -6.76 -5.41
N ARG A 103 -17.85 -6.09 -5.66
CA ARG A 103 -19.18 -6.65 -5.88
C ARG A 103 -19.62 -6.39 -7.31
N LYS A 104 -20.71 -7.05 -7.74
CA LYS A 104 -21.19 -7.06 -9.12
C LYS A 104 -21.19 -5.70 -9.84
N ASN A 105 -21.51 -4.61 -9.13
CA ASN A 105 -21.59 -3.27 -9.70
C ASN A 105 -20.95 -2.17 -8.82
N SER A 106 -20.16 -2.53 -7.82
CA SER A 106 -19.53 -1.57 -6.91
C SER A 106 -18.27 -2.15 -6.28
N CYS A 107 -17.34 -1.30 -5.85
CA CYS A 107 -16.11 -1.74 -5.20
C CYS A 107 -15.73 -0.81 -4.06
N LEU A 108 -15.31 -1.39 -2.93
CA LEU A 108 -14.71 -0.69 -1.81
C LEU A 108 -13.23 -1.04 -1.73
N MET A 109 -12.37 -0.03 -1.81
CA MET A 109 -10.92 -0.13 -1.82
C MET A 109 -10.35 0.72 -0.70
N LEU A 110 -9.47 0.14 0.10
CA LEU A 110 -8.81 0.81 1.21
C LEU A 110 -7.31 0.53 1.13
N ILE A 111 -6.48 1.54 1.40
CA ILE A 111 -5.04 1.41 1.59
C ILE A 111 -4.60 2.24 2.79
N ALA A 112 -3.63 1.74 3.54
CA ALA A 112 -3.10 2.39 4.74
C ALA A 112 -1.59 2.16 4.82
N ASP A 113 -0.85 3.24 4.98
CA ASP A 113 0.61 3.27 5.17
C ASP A 113 0.89 3.45 6.66
N GLY A 114 1.71 2.59 7.26
CA GLY A 114 2.02 2.67 8.68
C GLY A 114 3.21 3.59 8.93
N VAL A 115 2.96 4.84 9.38
CA VAL A 115 3.98 5.89 9.55
C VAL A 115 5.24 5.38 10.29
N ASN A 116 6.40 5.52 9.63
CA ASN A 116 7.67 4.85 9.94
C ASN A 116 7.64 3.36 9.56
N TRP A 117 8.04 2.47 10.47
CA TRP A 117 7.97 1.03 10.28
C TRP A 117 7.93 0.29 11.61
N GLY A 118 7.77 -1.04 11.55
CA GLY A 118 7.72 -1.89 12.72
C GLY A 118 6.30 -2.29 13.14
N GLU A 119 6.21 -2.93 14.31
CA GLU A 119 4.97 -3.60 14.75
C GLU A 119 3.81 -2.65 15.05
N LYS A 120 4.06 -1.49 15.67
CA LYS A 120 3.01 -0.51 16.00
C LYS A 120 2.39 0.13 14.73
N PRO A 121 3.17 0.62 13.76
CA PRO A 121 2.61 1.13 12.51
C PRO A 121 1.87 0.06 11.69
N ARG A 122 2.44 -1.16 11.56
CA ARG A 122 1.76 -2.32 10.95
C ARG A 122 0.40 -2.61 11.60
N LEU A 123 0.36 -2.60 12.93
CA LEU A 123 -0.87 -2.84 13.67
C LEU A 123 -1.90 -1.73 13.41
N ALA A 124 -1.46 -0.47 13.35
CA ALA A 124 -2.34 0.66 13.04
C ALA A 124 -2.97 0.53 11.65
N ALA A 125 -2.17 0.29 10.60
CA ALA A 125 -2.67 0.11 9.24
C ALA A 125 -3.72 -1.02 9.17
N ARG A 126 -3.40 -2.22 9.68
CA ARG A 126 -4.33 -3.36 9.67
C ARG A 126 -5.61 -3.11 10.49
N CYS A 127 -5.51 -2.40 11.62
CA CYS A 127 -6.67 -2.00 12.43
C CYS A 127 -7.54 -0.95 11.72
N ALA A 128 -6.94 -0.01 11.00
CA ALA A 128 -7.65 1.00 10.23
C ALA A 128 -8.50 0.34 9.13
N LEU A 129 -7.87 -0.52 8.31
CA LEU A 129 -8.57 -1.26 7.26
C LEU A 129 -9.71 -2.13 7.82
N TYR A 130 -9.47 -2.86 8.91
CA TYR A 130 -10.49 -3.67 9.56
C TYR A 130 -11.68 -2.81 10.01
N GLY A 131 -11.42 -1.72 10.74
CA GLY A 131 -12.46 -0.85 11.29
C GLY A 131 -13.36 -0.27 10.20
N SER A 132 -12.77 0.34 9.17
CA SER A 132 -13.54 0.94 8.08
C SER A 132 -14.24 -0.09 7.20
N MET A 133 -13.54 -1.15 6.78
CA MET A 133 -14.10 -2.18 5.89
C MET A 133 -15.30 -2.87 6.55
N ASN A 134 -15.19 -3.21 7.83
CA ASN A 134 -16.25 -3.82 8.60
C ASN A 134 -17.44 -2.87 8.79
N TYR A 135 -17.18 -1.61 9.17
CA TYR A 135 -18.24 -0.60 9.33
C TYR A 135 -19.03 -0.40 8.04
N ILE A 136 -18.37 -0.06 6.93
CA ILE A 136 -19.04 0.30 5.67
C ILE A 136 -19.92 -0.85 5.18
N ASN A 137 -19.39 -2.08 5.11
CA ASN A 137 -20.17 -3.21 4.61
C ASN A 137 -21.30 -3.63 5.55
N LYS A 138 -21.13 -3.50 6.87
CA LYS A 138 -22.19 -3.80 7.84
C LYS A 138 -23.39 -2.88 7.65
N ASN A 139 -23.15 -1.56 7.56
CA ASN A 139 -24.23 -0.58 7.36
C ASN A 139 -24.97 -0.85 6.03
N ILE A 140 -24.24 -0.99 4.91
CA ILE A 140 -24.84 -1.17 3.57
C ILE A 140 -25.56 -2.52 3.42
N PHE A 141 -24.91 -3.63 3.79
CA PHE A 141 -25.32 -4.98 3.37
C PHE A 141 -25.88 -5.87 4.48
N GLN A 142 -25.68 -5.53 5.76
CA GLN A 142 -26.25 -6.28 6.90
C GLN A 142 -27.41 -5.53 7.55
N GLU A 143 -27.29 -4.21 7.70
CA GLU A 143 -28.31 -3.34 8.30
C GLU A 143 -29.28 -2.77 7.24
N GLY A 144 -28.91 -2.84 5.96
CA GLY A 144 -29.75 -2.45 4.82
C GLY A 144 -29.76 -0.95 4.54
N GLU A 145 -28.87 -0.18 5.18
CA GLU A 145 -28.73 1.27 5.01
C GLU A 145 -27.88 1.58 3.76
N GLN A 146 -28.39 1.22 2.58
CA GLN A 146 -27.71 1.56 1.33
C GLN A 146 -27.72 3.09 1.11
N PRO A 147 -26.58 3.72 0.78
CA PRO A 147 -26.55 5.12 0.39
C PRO A 147 -27.42 5.35 -0.85
N CYS A 148 -28.16 6.45 -0.87
CA CYS A 148 -29.07 6.80 -1.96
C CYS A 148 -28.42 7.79 -2.94
N ASN A 149 -27.43 8.55 -2.48
CA ASN A 149 -26.69 9.52 -3.28
C ASN A 149 -25.19 9.55 -2.91
N THR A 150 -24.39 10.25 -3.70
CA THR A 150 -22.94 10.42 -3.52
C THR A 150 -22.51 11.10 -2.22
N GLN A 151 -23.32 11.99 -1.64
CA GLN A 151 -23.02 12.63 -0.35
C GLN A 151 -23.18 11.63 0.79
N ASP A 152 -24.17 10.73 0.73
CA ASP A 152 -24.33 9.62 1.68
C ASP A 152 -23.10 8.69 1.66
N VAL A 153 -22.57 8.39 0.46
CA VAL A 153 -21.35 7.58 0.29
C VAL A 153 -20.14 8.24 0.96
N ILE A 154 -19.97 9.56 0.77
CA ILE A 154 -18.87 10.31 1.42
C ILE A 154 -19.05 10.37 2.93
N GLU A 155 -20.27 10.56 3.44
CA GLU A 155 -20.56 10.54 4.88
C GLU A 155 -20.26 9.17 5.51
N LEU A 156 -20.64 8.08 4.83
CA LEU A 156 -20.35 6.72 5.25
C LEU A 156 -18.84 6.42 5.26
N LEU A 157 -18.11 6.83 4.21
CA LEU A 157 -16.65 6.78 4.17
C LEU A 157 -16.02 7.61 5.30
N ARG A 158 -16.55 8.81 5.58
CA ARG A 158 -16.02 9.68 6.65
C ARG A 158 -16.19 9.09 8.04
N ARG A 159 -17.36 8.52 8.36
CA ARG A 159 -17.60 7.81 9.64
C ARG A 159 -16.73 6.57 9.77
N SER A 160 -16.41 5.91 8.66
CA SER A 160 -15.51 4.75 8.66
C SER A 160 -14.10 5.07 9.17
N PHE A 161 -13.63 6.33 9.03
CA PHE A 161 -12.33 6.77 9.56
C PHE A 161 -12.36 6.90 11.09
N ASP A 162 -13.51 7.23 11.67
CA ASP A 162 -13.67 7.24 13.13
C ASP A 162 -13.61 5.81 13.68
N GLU A 163 -14.21 4.83 12.99
CA GLU A 163 -14.10 3.41 13.38
C GLU A 163 -12.70 2.83 13.17
N ALA A 164 -12.00 3.19 12.08
CA ALA A 164 -10.58 2.90 11.91
C ALA A 164 -9.77 3.41 13.10
N HIS A 165 -9.95 4.69 13.45
CA HIS A 165 -9.24 5.32 14.55
C HIS A 165 -9.56 4.65 15.91
N ARG A 166 -10.82 4.32 16.19
CA ARG A 166 -11.20 3.55 17.39
C ARG A 166 -10.54 2.17 17.42
N CYS A 167 -10.46 1.47 16.29
CA CYS A 167 -9.80 0.17 16.19
C CYS A 167 -8.29 0.26 16.47
N ILE A 168 -7.60 1.30 15.95
CA ILE A 168 -6.19 1.56 16.25
C ILE A 168 -5.99 1.74 17.76
N LEU A 169 -6.79 2.62 18.40
CA LEU A 169 -6.68 2.88 19.83
C LEU A 169 -7.01 1.65 20.70
N ALA A 170 -8.00 0.85 20.31
CA ALA A 170 -8.42 -0.35 21.03
C ALA A 170 -7.35 -1.46 21.03
N LYS A 171 -6.43 -1.45 20.06
CA LYS A 171 -5.33 -2.41 19.93
C LYS A 171 -3.96 -1.83 20.31
N ASP A 172 -3.89 -0.60 20.83
CA ASP A 172 -2.64 0.12 21.09
C ASP A 172 -1.72 0.21 19.83
N GLY A 173 -2.33 0.42 18.67
CA GLY A 173 -1.62 0.66 17.42
C GLY A 173 -0.84 1.97 17.40
N GLY A 174 0.12 2.07 16.47
CA GLY A 174 0.84 3.30 16.17
C GLY A 174 0.04 4.28 15.31
N LEU A 175 0.72 4.94 14.39
CA LEU A 175 0.11 5.90 13.46
C LEU A 175 0.03 5.30 12.06
N THR A 176 -0.96 5.71 11.27
CA THR A 176 -1.12 5.27 9.88
C THR A 176 -1.85 6.32 9.03
N THR A 177 -1.49 6.44 7.75
CA THR A 177 -2.34 7.12 6.75
C THR A 177 -3.59 6.28 6.49
N MET A 178 -4.58 6.84 5.80
CA MET A 178 -5.66 6.04 5.22
C MET A 178 -6.26 6.72 4.01
N CYS A 179 -6.29 6.01 2.88
CA CYS A 179 -7.04 6.40 1.70
C CYS A 179 -8.10 5.35 1.39
N ALA A 180 -9.35 5.80 1.24
CA ALA A 180 -10.52 4.95 1.03
C ALA A 180 -11.30 5.44 -0.18
N CYS A 181 -11.53 4.54 -1.15
CA CYS A 181 -12.38 4.80 -2.31
C CYS A 181 -13.55 3.82 -2.36
N MET A 182 -14.73 4.33 -2.66
CA MET A 182 -15.90 3.53 -3.05
C MET A 182 -16.32 3.91 -4.47
N VAL A 183 -16.38 2.92 -5.35
CA VAL A 183 -16.84 3.05 -6.73
C VAL A 183 -18.28 2.57 -6.80
N VAL A 184 -19.20 3.44 -7.22
CA VAL A 184 -20.66 3.19 -7.22
C VAL A 184 -21.29 3.61 -8.55
N PRO A 185 -22.36 2.94 -9.02
CA PRO A 185 -23.00 3.28 -10.28
C PRO A 185 -23.84 4.55 -10.13
N VAL A 186 -23.74 5.52 -11.05
CA VAL A 186 -24.61 6.69 -11.03
C VAL A 186 -25.97 6.32 -11.62
N LYS A 187 -27.06 6.73 -10.96
CA LYS A 187 -28.43 6.39 -11.38
C LYS A 187 -28.74 6.96 -12.77
N ASN A 188 -29.38 6.15 -13.62
CA ASN A 188 -29.74 6.52 -15.00
C ASN A 188 -28.54 6.98 -15.87
N SER A 189 -27.36 6.40 -15.63
CA SER A 189 -26.09 6.74 -16.26
C SER A 189 -25.25 5.48 -16.54
N GLU A 190 -24.34 5.58 -17.50
CA GLU A 190 -23.29 4.56 -17.75
C GLU A 190 -22.00 4.87 -16.97
N HIS A 191 -21.95 6.02 -16.29
CA HIS A 191 -20.82 6.44 -15.47
C HIS A 191 -20.91 5.88 -14.05
N PHE A 192 -19.74 5.66 -13.44
CA PHE A 192 -19.57 5.36 -12.03
C PHE A 192 -19.03 6.60 -11.31
N ALA A 193 -19.49 6.87 -10.09
CA ALA A 193 -18.87 7.83 -9.20
C ALA A 193 -17.76 7.13 -8.40
N VAL A 194 -16.60 7.76 -8.33
CA VAL A 194 -15.46 7.37 -7.48
C VAL A 194 -15.44 8.34 -6.30
N CYS A 195 -16.03 7.92 -5.19
CA CYS A 195 -16.08 8.68 -3.95
C CYS A 195 -14.86 8.32 -3.10
N CYS A 196 -14.09 9.32 -2.67
CA CYS A 196 -12.82 9.15 -1.97
C CYS A 196 -12.80 9.94 -0.65
N VAL A 197 -12.22 9.36 0.39
CA VAL A 197 -11.80 10.07 1.62
C VAL A 197 -10.33 9.71 1.87
N ASN A 198 -9.49 10.71 2.09
CA ASN A 198 -8.06 10.54 2.36
C ASN A 198 -7.61 11.31 3.61
N VAL A 199 -6.68 10.72 4.36
CA VAL A 199 -5.85 11.34 5.39
C VAL A 199 -4.43 10.81 5.20
N GLY A 200 -3.46 11.71 5.05
CA GLY A 200 -2.08 11.33 4.70
C GLY A 200 -1.75 11.54 3.22
N ASP A 201 -0.68 10.91 2.78
CA ASP A 201 -0.07 11.02 1.45
C ASP A 201 -0.12 9.72 0.62
N SER A 202 -0.96 8.78 1.04
CA SER A 202 -1.42 7.69 0.18
C SER A 202 -2.50 8.22 -0.77
N TYR A 203 -2.27 8.12 -2.08
CA TYR A 203 -3.06 8.83 -3.09
C TYR A 203 -3.94 7.88 -3.92
N ALA A 204 -5.03 8.44 -4.45
CA ALA A 204 -5.99 7.73 -5.29
C ALA A 204 -5.98 8.30 -6.72
N TYR A 205 -6.14 7.42 -7.70
CA TYR A 205 -6.01 7.74 -9.12
C TYR A 205 -7.09 7.04 -9.96
N VAL A 206 -7.40 7.62 -11.11
CA VAL A 206 -8.17 6.97 -12.18
C VAL A 206 -7.34 6.99 -13.46
N LEU A 207 -7.02 5.80 -13.99
CA LEU A 207 -6.58 5.60 -15.36
C LEU A 207 -7.81 5.49 -16.26
N SER A 208 -7.89 6.34 -17.28
CA SER A 208 -8.82 6.16 -18.39
C SER A 208 -8.07 6.04 -19.72
N HIS A 209 -8.41 5.01 -20.49
CA HIS A 209 -7.80 4.71 -21.80
C HIS A 209 -7.77 5.92 -22.77
N ASN A 210 -8.77 6.80 -22.69
CA ASN A 210 -8.90 7.95 -23.59
C ASN A 210 -8.27 9.24 -23.03
N GLN A 211 -7.85 9.26 -21.76
CA GLN A 211 -7.60 10.50 -21.01
C GLN A 211 -6.30 10.47 -20.18
N GLY A 212 -5.69 9.29 -20.03
CA GLY A 212 -4.54 9.08 -19.16
C GLY A 212 -4.94 8.95 -17.69
N ILE A 213 -3.99 9.23 -16.80
CA ILE A 213 -4.18 9.15 -15.35
C ILE A 213 -4.52 10.53 -14.81
N ARG A 214 -5.48 10.59 -13.88
CA ARG A 214 -5.77 11.77 -13.06
C ARG A 214 -5.84 11.39 -11.58
N GLU A 215 -5.36 12.28 -10.71
CA GLU A 215 -5.38 12.06 -9.26
C GLU A 215 -6.74 12.53 -8.69
N VAL A 216 -7.32 11.71 -7.82
CA VAL A 216 -8.59 11.97 -7.11
C VAL A 216 -8.32 12.73 -5.80
N THR A 217 -7.15 12.52 -5.20
CA THR A 217 -6.71 13.10 -3.93
C THR A 217 -6.07 14.50 -4.03
N VAL A 218 -6.14 15.17 -5.19
CA VAL A 218 -5.50 16.50 -5.40
C VAL A 218 -5.86 17.57 -4.37
N GLY A 219 -7.00 17.45 -3.66
CA GLY A 219 -7.36 18.35 -2.57
C GLY A 219 -6.72 18.03 -1.21
N SER A 220 -5.90 16.99 -1.07
CA SER A 220 -5.18 16.64 0.17
C SER A 220 -3.74 17.18 0.23
N HIS A 221 -3.25 17.84 -0.82
CA HIS A 221 -1.95 18.52 -0.86
C HIS A 221 -1.99 19.70 -1.84
N ASP A 222 -1.08 20.65 -1.70
CA ASP A 222 -0.92 21.71 -2.72
C ASP A 222 0.13 21.26 -3.74
N ILE A 223 -0.33 20.86 -4.93
CA ILE A 223 0.50 20.48 -6.08
C ILE A 223 1.45 21.60 -6.55
N SER A 224 1.26 22.84 -6.08
CA SER A 224 2.10 24.00 -6.41
C SER A 224 3.22 24.24 -5.40
N SER A 225 3.20 23.54 -4.26
CA SER A 225 4.15 23.71 -3.15
C SER A 225 5.11 22.52 -3.03
N GLU A 226 6.32 22.76 -2.51
CA GLU A 226 7.27 21.70 -2.16
C GLU A 226 6.74 20.83 -1.01
N ARG A 227 6.56 19.52 -1.25
CA ARG A 227 6.24 18.51 -0.21
C ARG A 227 7.51 18.01 0.46
N ASP A 228 7.53 17.99 1.79
CA ASP A 228 8.50 17.19 2.54
C ASP A 228 8.07 15.71 2.50
N ILE A 229 8.81 14.87 1.78
CA ILE A 229 8.55 13.42 1.59
C ILE A 229 8.67 12.57 2.89
N ARG A 230 8.63 13.22 4.04
CA ARG A 230 8.69 12.64 5.40
C ARG A 230 7.53 13.11 6.28
N ASP A 231 6.74 14.10 5.83
CA ASP A 231 5.51 14.55 6.48
C ASP A 231 4.32 14.06 5.64
N ALA A 232 3.58 13.09 6.16
CA ALA A 232 2.37 12.58 5.54
C ALA A 232 1.24 13.63 5.46
N GLY A 233 1.37 14.75 6.18
CA GLY A 233 0.37 15.82 6.24
C GLY A 233 -0.75 15.57 7.25
N GLY A 234 -1.02 14.31 7.57
CA GLY A 234 -1.98 13.85 8.58
C GLY A 234 -1.92 12.34 8.77
N ALA A 235 -2.44 11.85 9.89
CA ALA A 235 -2.45 10.42 10.24
C ALA A 235 -3.57 10.07 11.23
N LEU A 236 -4.10 8.85 11.11
CA LEU A 236 -4.94 8.21 12.13
C LEU A 236 -4.07 7.59 13.22
N GLY A 237 -4.60 7.56 14.44
CA GLY A 237 -3.95 6.98 15.62
C GLY A 237 -3.67 8.04 16.70
N PRO A 238 -2.93 7.69 17.76
CA PRO A 238 -2.61 8.59 18.89
C PRO A 238 -1.53 9.63 18.53
N VAL A 239 -1.79 10.52 17.55
CA VAL A 239 -0.83 11.56 17.12
C VAL A 239 -0.64 12.60 18.23
N ASN A 240 -1.74 13.10 18.80
CA ASN A 240 -1.72 14.01 19.94
C ASN A 240 -2.57 13.45 21.09
N GLY A 241 -1.91 12.70 21.99
CA GLY A 241 -2.57 11.98 23.07
C GLY A 241 -3.38 10.81 22.52
N LYS A 242 -4.70 10.96 22.43
CA LYS A 242 -5.58 10.00 21.74
C LYS A 242 -6.11 10.52 20.40
N ASN A 243 -5.85 11.76 20.04
CA ASN A 243 -6.45 12.40 18.86
C ASN A 243 -5.62 12.12 17.59
N PRO A 244 -6.27 11.92 16.43
CA PRO A 244 -5.61 11.83 15.13
C PRO A 244 -5.24 13.22 14.61
N GLU A 245 -4.37 13.29 13.59
CA GLU A 245 -4.10 14.52 12.85
C GLU A 245 -4.83 14.49 11.51
N LEU A 246 -5.87 15.32 11.39
CA LEU A 246 -6.76 15.39 10.22
C LEU A 246 -6.52 16.65 9.37
N ARG A 247 -5.35 17.29 9.50
CA ARG A 247 -4.99 18.57 8.84
C ARG A 247 -5.22 18.53 7.33
N ASN A 248 -4.76 17.45 6.67
CA ASN A 248 -4.94 17.24 5.24
C ASN A 248 -6.14 16.34 4.88
N LEU A 249 -7.05 16.06 5.82
CA LEU A 249 -8.24 15.26 5.52
C LEU A 249 -9.03 15.91 4.38
N THR A 250 -9.32 15.15 3.34
CA THR A 250 -10.08 15.62 2.18
C THR A 250 -11.06 14.55 1.70
N CYS A 251 -12.25 15.01 1.32
CA CYS A 251 -13.27 14.22 0.62
C CYS A 251 -13.23 14.60 -0.86
N SER A 252 -13.33 13.64 -1.78
CA SER A 252 -13.31 13.91 -3.22
C SER A 252 -14.31 13.06 -4.01
N ILE A 253 -14.76 13.55 -5.15
CA ILE A 253 -15.54 12.80 -6.16
C ILE A 253 -14.96 13.04 -7.54
N THR A 254 -14.79 11.97 -8.32
CA THR A 254 -14.62 12.02 -9.78
C THR A 254 -15.47 10.93 -10.45
N PHE A 255 -15.48 10.87 -11.78
CA PHE A 255 -16.33 9.95 -12.54
C PHE A 255 -15.53 9.03 -13.46
N ALA A 256 -15.81 7.73 -13.42
CA ALA A 256 -15.16 6.73 -14.25
C ALA A 256 -16.15 6.11 -15.25
N HIS A 257 -15.63 5.67 -16.39
CA HIS A 257 -16.35 4.84 -17.35
C HIS A 257 -16.12 3.36 -17.07
N GLN A 258 -16.97 2.50 -17.63
CA GLN A 258 -16.68 1.07 -17.69
C GLN A 258 -15.38 0.83 -18.48
N GLY A 259 -14.45 0.05 -17.91
CA GLY A 259 -13.12 -0.22 -18.45
C GLY A 259 -12.03 0.78 -18.00
N ASP A 260 -12.36 1.84 -17.27
CA ASP A 260 -11.36 2.63 -16.55
C ASP A 260 -10.81 1.83 -15.34
N VAL A 261 -9.60 2.13 -14.86
CA VAL A 261 -9.03 1.50 -13.66
C VAL A 261 -8.85 2.54 -12.56
N VAL A 262 -9.50 2.33 -11.42
CA VAL A 262 -9.27 3.09 -10.19
C VAL A 262 -8.15 2.40 -9.41
N PHE A 263 -7.16 3.13 -8.91
CA PHE A 263 -6.12 2.57 -8.06
C PHE A 263 -5.68 3.50 -6.94
N LEU A 264 -5.29 2.92 -5.80
CA LEU A 264 -4.74 3.61 -4.64
C LEU A 264 -3.29 3.17 -4.43
N ALA A 265 -2.42 4.08 -4.00
CA ALA A 265 -0.99 3.82 -3.86
C ALA A 265 -0.41 4.49 -2.60
N THR A 266 0.48 3.80 -1.88
CA THR A 266 1.29 4.39 -0.78
C THR A 266 2.47 5.19 -1.34
N ASP A 267 3.16 5.95 -0.48
CA ASP A 267 4.20 6.87 -0.93
C ASP A 267 5.43 6.14 -1.51
N GLY A 268 5.72 4.91 -1.05
CA GLY A 268 6.73 4.04 -1.65
C GLY A 268 6.44 3.66 -3.11
N ILE A 269 5.19 3.79 -3.58
CA ILE A 269 4.89 3.81 -5.00
C ILE A 269 5.01 5.25 -5.54
N SER A 270 4.21 6.21 -5.05
CA SER A 270 4.02 7.51 -5.71
C SER A 270 5.27 8.41 -5.70
N ASP A 271 6.07 8.41 -4.62
CA ASP A 271 7.34 9.17 -4.56
C ASP A 271 8.34 8.67 -5.59
N ASN A 272 8.32 7.38 -5.91
CA ASN A 272 9.22 6.78 -6.90
C ASN A 272 8.91 7.20 -8.35
N PHE A 273 7.84 7.98 -8.57
CA PHE A 273 7.52 8.61 -9.86
C PHE A 273 7.94 10.09 -9.95
N ASP A 274 8.31 10.73 -8.84
CA ASP A 274 8.76 12.11 -8.84
C ASP A 274 10.16 12.23 -9.53
N PRO A 275 10.35 13.13 -10.51
CA PRO A 275 11.58 13.20 -11.28
C PRO A 275 12.81 13.66 -10.46
N VAL A 276 12.63 14.30 -9.30
CA VAL A 276 13.69 14.66 -8.35
C VAL A 276 14.04 13.49 -7.44
N VAL A 277 13.07 12.66 -7.06
CA VAL A 277 13.31 11.39 -6.35
C VAL A 277 14.07 10.41 -7.25
N THR A 278 13.68 10.29 -8.52
CA THR A 278 14.37 9.46 -9.54
C THR A 278 15.69 10.05 -10.07
N LYS A 279 16.07 11.26 -9.64
CA LYS A 279 17.30 11.97 -10.06
C LYS A 279 17.37 12.27 -11.57
N LEU A 280 16.23 12.36 -12.24
CA LEU A 280 16.09 12.83 -13.61
C LEU A 280 16.08 14.37 -13.67
N ALA A 281 15.46 15.02 -12.68
CA ALA A 281 15.37 16.47 -12.54
C ALA A 281 16.04 16.99 -11.24
N LEU A 282 16.11 18.30 -11.13
CA LEU A 282 16.41 19.05 -9.91
C LEU A 282 15.14 19.81 -9.47
N PRO A 283 14.90 20.00 -8.16
CA PRO A 283 13.83 20.87 -7.71
C PRO A 283 14.21 22.31 -8.05
N ARG A 284 13.30 23.06 -8.68
CA ARG A 284 13.53 24.47 -8.95
C ARG A 284 13.66 25.22 -7.61
N ARG A 285 14.71 26.03 -7.49
CA ARG A 285 14.89 26.87 -6.30
C ARG A 285 14.17 28.18 -6.53
N GLU A 286 13.40 28.63 -5.52
CA GLU A 286 12.94 30.01 -5.47
C GLU A 286 14.17 30.94 -5.60
N SER A 287 14.03 32.01 -6.37
CA SER A 287 15.13 32.94 -6.62
C SER A 287 15.37 33.79 -5.37
N ASP A 288 16.22 33.30 -4.48
CA ASP A 288 16.81 34.07 -3.37
C ASP A 288 17.41 35.36 -3.93
N SER A 289 16.70 36.48 -3.73
CA SER A 289 17.08 37.83 -4.19
C SER A 289 18.27 38.44 -3.41
N ASN A 290 19.09 37.57 -2.80
CA ASN A 290 20.23 37.88 -1.95
C ASN A 290 21.52 37.13 -2.32
N PHE A 291 21.58 36.38 -3.43
CA PHE A 291 22.84 35.79 -3.89
C PHE A 291 23.75 36.83 -4.56
N ASN A 292 24.58 37.46 -3.74
CA ASN A 292 25.79 38.15 -4.21
C ASN A 292 26.70 37.18 -4.97
N ASN A 293 27.28 37.67 -6.07
CA ASN A 293 28.15 36.91 -6.96
C ASN A 293 29.27 36.17 -6.21
N LEU A 294 29.28 34.83 -6.31
CA LEU A 294 30.45 34.00 -6.02
C LEU A 294 30.75 33.11 -7.24
N SER A 295 32.04 33.03 -7.56
CA SER A 295 32.55 32.73 -8.91
C SER A 295 32.45 31.25 -9.31
N PRO A 296 32.31 30.93 -10.61
CA PRO A 296 32.34 29.55 -11.08
C PRO A 296 33.75 28.97 -10.96
N THR A 297 33.87 27.77 -10.39
CA THR A 297 35.15 27.04 -10.29
C THR A 297 35.05 25.65 -10.91
N SER A 298 35.96 25.40 -11.86
CA SER A 298 36.39 24.08 -12.39
C SER A 298 35.43 23.34 -13.36
N PRO A 299 35.78 23.23 -14.66
CA PRO A 299 35.08 22.37 -15.62
C PRO A 299 35.78 21.01 -15.77
N THR A 300 35.22 19.94 -15.21
CA THR A 300 35.62 18.55 -15.51
C THR A 300 34.42 17.61 -15.48
N SER A 301 34.32 16.73 -16.49
CA SER A 301 33.13 15.98 -16.92
C SER A 301 32.02 16.87 -17.47
N SER A 302 31.45 16.47 -18.61
CA SER A 302 30.27 17.12 -19.20
C SER A 302 29.12 17.01 -18.19
N PRO A 303 28.63 18.09 -17.59
CA PRO A 303 27.54 17.98 -16.64
C PRO A 303 26.31 17.51 -17.41
N ILE A 304 25.71 16.40 -16.97
CA ILE A 304 24.35 16.06 -17.39
C ILE A 304 23.47 17.18 -16.83
N ILE A 305 23.08 18.11 -17.69
CA ILE A 305 22.19 19.21 -17.34
C ILE A 305 20.81 18.59 -17.12
N ARG A 306 20.53 18.25 -15.85
CA ARG A 306 19.19 17.87 -15.41
C ARG A 306 18.29 19.11 -15.51
N PRO A 307 17.06 19.00 -16.03
CA PRO A 307 16.11 20.09 -15.96
C PRO A 307 15.79 20.44 -14.51
N GLU A 308 15.61 21.72 -14.22
CA GLU A 308 14.91 22.16 -13.01
C GLU A 308 13.40 22.08 -13.26
N MET A 309 12.63 21.65 -12.26
CA MET A 309 11.17 21.50 -12.36
C MET A 309 10.47 22.03 -11.11
N GLU A 310 9.36 22.74 -11.33
CA GLU A 310 8.44 23.19 -10.27
C GLU A 310 7.62 22.01 -9.69
N PRO A 311 7.12 22.09 -8.44
CA PRO A 311 6.26 21.06 -7.85
C PRO A 311 5.13 20.57 -8.77
N LYS A 312 4.45 21.51 -9.44
CA LYS A 312 3.33 21.21 -10.34
C LYS A 312 3.77 20.46 -11.60
N GLU A 313 4.96 20.77 -12.13
CA GLU A 313 5.53 20.08 -13.28
C GLU A 313 5.97 18.67 -12.88
N ARG A 314 6.51 18.49 -11.68
CA ARG A 314 6.88 17.18 -11.11
C ARG A 314 5.65 16.28 -10.92
N HIS A 315 4.56 16.83 -10.38
CA HIS A 315 3.27 16.12 -10.25
C HIS A 315 2.75 15.67 -11.62
N ILE A 316 2.71 16.56 -12.63
CA ILE A 316 2.29 16.19 -14.00
C ILE A 316 3.21 15.13 -14.62
N TYR A 317 4.53 15.24 -14.40
CA TYR A 317 5.50 14.27 -14.90
C TYR A 317 5.30 12.88 -14.29
N ALA A 318 5.15 12.79 -12.97
CA ALA A 318 4.94 11.53 -12.25
C ALA A 318 3.73 10.76 -12.83
N MET A 319 2.65 11.47 -13.11
CA MET A 319 1.43 10.95 -13.72
C MET A 319 1.66 10.44 -15.15
N LYS A 320 2.40 11.19 -15.97
CA LYS A 320 2.76 10.75 -17.33
C LYS A 320 3.76 9.60 -17.36
N GLU A 321 4.59 9.46 -16.33
CA GLU A 321 5.51 8.33 -16.18
C GLU A 321 4.77 7.06 -15.74
N MET A 322 3.74 7.17 -14.88
CA MET A 322 2.80 6.06 -14.62
C MET A 322 2.07 5.62 -15.89
N GLU A 323 1.52 6.57 -16.67
CA GLU A 323 0.89 6.28 -17.98
C GLU A 323 1.84 5.56 -18.94
N ARG A 324 3.10 6.01 -19.03
CA ARG A 324 4.12 5.43 -19.91
C ARG A 324 4.34 3.95 -19.62
N ILE A 325 4.44 3.56 -18.36
CA ILE A 325 4.65 2.15 -17.95
C ILE A 325 3.47 1.28 -18.36
N ILE A 326 2.24 1.77 -18.18
CA ILE A 326 1.03 1.03 -18.51
C ILE A 326 0.92 0.86 -20.02
N HIS A 327 1.12 1.93 -20.81
CA HIS A 327 1.16 1.82 -22.27
C HIS A 327 2.31 0.91 -22.75
N GLU A 328 3.47 0.90 -22.10
CA GLU A 328 4.57 -0.03 -22.44
C GLU A 328 4.22 -1.48 -22.14
N TYR A 329 3.41 -1.75 -21.11
CA TYR A 329 2.85 -3.08 -20.87
C TYR A 329 1.90 -3.48 -22.01
N GLU A 330 0.89 -2.64 -22.30
CA GLU A 330 -0.15 -2.90 -23.31
C GLU A 330 0.42 -3.06 -24.74
N LEU A 331 1.41 -2.25 -25.11
CA LEU A 331 2.12 -2.36 -26.39
C LEU A 331 2.90 -3.66 -26.55
N VAL A 332 3.25 -4.33 -25.44
CA VAL A 332 4.07 -5.54 -25.41
C VAL A 332 3.23 -6.80 -25.22
N THR A 333 2.05 -6.70 -24.60
CA THR A 333 1.07 -7.78 -24.48
C THR A 333 0.08 -7.84 -25.63
N GLU A 334 -0.18 -6.72 -26.31
CA GLU A 334 -1.30 -6.51 -27.24
C GLU A 334 -2.68 -6.63 -26.55
N GLU A 335 -2.72 -6.47 -25.22
CA GLU A 335 -3.91 -6.64 -24.36
C GLU A 335 -4.04 -5.45 -23.38
N PRO A 336 -5.24 -4.91 -23.12
CA PRO A 336 -5.48 -3.85 -22.13
C PRO A 336 -5.02 -4.25 -20.71
N CYS A 337 -4.55 -3.29 -19.93
CA CYS A 337 -4.00 -3.55 -18.60
C CYS A 337 -5.11 -3.75 -17.55
N SER A 338 -5.28 -4.98 -17.03
CA SER A 338 -6.20 -5.20 -15.90
C SER A 338 -5.66 -4.62 -14.59
N ALA A 339 -6.51 -4.54 -13.56
CA ALA A 339 -6.11 -4.07 -12.23
C ALA A 339 -4.91 -4.85 -11.64
N GLN A 340 -4.85 -6.18 -11.82
CA GLN A 340 -3.72 -6.99 -11.36
C GLN A 340 -2.42 -6.62 -12.08
N GLU A 341 -2.49 -6.34 -13.38
CA GLU A 341 -1.31 -6.09 -14.20
C GLU A 341 -0.82 -4.64 -14.04
N LEU A 342 -1.72 -3.69 -13.80
CA LEU A 342 -1.37 -2.33 -13.36
C LEU A 342 -0.62 -2.37 -12.02
N CYS A 343 -1.13 -3.11 -11.03
CA CYS A 343 -0.43 -3.34 -9.76
C CYS A 343 0.97 -3.93 -9.98
N GLY A 344 1.07 -4.95 -10.84
CA GLY A 344 2.34 -5.62 -11.15
C GLY A 344 3.34 -4.72 -11.88
N ALA A 345 2.89 -3.91 -12.83
CA ALA A 345 3.73 -3.04 -13.63
C ALA A 345 4.32 -1.88 -12.80
N LEU A 346 3.50 -1.23 -11.97
CA LEU A 346 3.95 -0.16 -11.06
C LEU A 346 4.95 -0.71 -10.03
N VAL A 347 4.66 -1.85 -9.39
CA VAL A 347 5.57 -2.51 -8.46
C VAL A 347 6.89 -2.92 -9.12
N GLN A 348 6.84 -3.52 -10.31
CA GLN A 348 8.04 -3.93 -11.05
C GLN A 348 8.91 -2.72 -11.44
N HIS A 349 8.30 -1.57 -11.77
CA HIS A 349 9.04 -0.34 -12.04
C HIS A 349 9.78 0.16 -10.79
N VAL A 350 9.07 0.38 -9.68
CA VAL A 350 9.70 0.95 -8.47
C VAL A 350 10.74 0.00 -7.89
N LEU A 351 10.56 -1.32 -7.99
CA LEU A 351 11.59 -2.32 -7.67
C LEU A 351 12.83 -2.15 -8.56
N SER A 352 12.64 -2.01 -9.88
CA SER A 352 13.76 -1.89 -10.83
C SER A 352 14.54 -0.59 -10.65
N LEU A 353 13.85 0.51 -10.33
CA LEU A 353 14.41 1.82 -10.01
C LEU A 353 15.30 1.76 -8.75
N THR A 354 14.77 1.19 -7.67
CA THR A 354 15.40 1.16 -6.34
C THR A 354 16.48 0.07 -6.16
N ASP A 355 16.63 -0.84 -7.12
CA ASP A 355 17.63 -1.92 -7.12
C ASP A 355 19.06 -1.42 -6.88
N SER A 356 19.42 -0.28 -7.47
CA SER A 356 20.75 0.32 -7.27
C SER A 356 21.00 0.80 -5.84
N LYS A 357 19.96 1.31 -5.15
CA LYS A 357 20.01 1.69 -3.73
C LYS A 357 20.14 0.47 -2.83
N ARG A 358 19.29 -0.54 -3.03
CA ARG A 358 19.41 -1.81 -2.29
C ARG A 358 20.81 -2.39 -2.42
N LYS A 359 21.35 -2.53 -3.63
CA LYS A 359 22.72 -3.06 -3.87
C LYS A 359 23.86 -2.34 -3.15
N ILE A 360 23.71 -1.05 -2.82
CA ILE A 360 24.70 -0.33 -2.01
C ILE A 360 24.68 -0.87 -0.57
N LEU A 361 23.49 -1.03 0.00
CA LEU A 361 23.28 -1.50 1.38
C LEU A 361 23.45 -3.02 1.52
N GLU A 362 23.03 -3.82 0.52
CA GLU A 362 23.18 -5.28 0.47
C GLU A 362 24.64 -5.75 0.30
N ASN A 363 25.61 -4.84 0.19
CA ASN A 363 27.02 -5.17 0.01
C ASN A 363 27.59 -5.90 1.25
N PRO A 364 27.99 -7.18 1.16
CA PRO A 364 28.48 -7.94 2.31
C PRO A 364 29.72 -7.33 2.98
N ALA A 365 30.51 -6.54 2.23
CA ALA A 365 31.69 -5.87 2.75
C ALA A 365 31.38 -4.88 3.89
N LEU A 366 30.18 -4.30 3.92
CA LEU A 366 29.75 -3.35 4.97
C LEU A 366 29.58 -4.02 6.35
N TYR A 367 29.28 -5.32 6.37
CA TYR A 367 28.93 -6.10 7.56
C TYR A 367 30.06 -7.02 8.03
N VAL A 368 31.22 -7.01 7.37
CA VAL A 368 32.40 -7.78 7.81
C VAL A 368 32.81 -7.29 9.21
N ARG A 369 32.87 -8.21 10.18
CA ARG A 369 33.31 -7.94 11.57
C ARG A 369 34.80 -7.62 11.65
N ARG A 370 35.21 -6.47 11.13
CA ARG A 370 36.54 -5.88 11.25
C ARG A 370 36.53 -4.88 12.42
N LYS A 371 37.61 -4.85 13.21
CA LYS A 371 37.85 -3.73 14.13
C LYS A 371 38.16 -2.49 13.29
N MET A 372 37.20 -1.57 13.23
CA MET A 372 37.33 -0.26 12.59
C MET A 372 37.52 0.81 13.66
N THR A 373 38.33 1.82 13.37
CA THR A 373 38.39 3.03 14.19
C THR A 373 37.12 3.86 14.00
N LEU A 374 36.91 4.89 14.84
CA LEU A 374 35.77 5.80 14.69
C LEU A 374 35.80 6.50 13.31
N LYS A 375 36.98 6.99 12.89
CA LYS A 375 37.17 7.64 11.59
C LYS A 375 36.89 6.73 10.40
N ASP A 376 37.23 5.45 10.50
CA ASP A 376 36.93 4.48 9.43
C ASP A 376 35.41 4.26 9.28
N LYS A 377 34.67 4.28 10.39
CA LYS A 377 33.20 4.21 10.37
C LYS A 377 32.60 5.48 9.76
N GLU A 378 32.99 6.65 10.26
CA GLU A 378 32.54 7.95 9.74
C GLU A 378 32.78 8.07 8.23
N HIS A 379 33.95 7.64 7.75
CA HIS A 379 34.28 7.64 6.32
C HIS A 379 33.43 6.64 5.52
N ARG A 380 33.26 5.40 6.00
CA ARG A 380 32.38 4.39 5.39
C ARG A 380 30.94 4.87 5.31
N ASP A 381 30.42 5.45 6.38
CA ASP A 381 29.02 5.86 6.49
C ASP A 381 28.76 7.09 5.60
N SER A 382 29.73 8.02 5.52
CA SER A 382 29.74 9.12 4.54
C SER A 382 29.78 8.62 3.08
N GLU A 383 30.58 7.59 2.76
CA GLU A 383 30.56 6.95 1.43
C GLU A 383 29.22 6.30 1.10
N ILE A 384 28.56 5.66 2.08
CA ILE A 384 27.23 5.06 1.89
C ILE A 384 26.22 6.17 1.58
N VAL A 385 26.21 7.25 2.37
CA VAL A 385 25.31 8.40 2.18
C VAL A 385 25.52 9.06 0.80
N ASP A 386 26.77 9.26 0.37
CA ASP A 386 27.09 9.81 -0.96
C ASP A 386 26.58 8.91 -2.10
N LYS A 387 26.81 7.60 -2.02
CA LYS A 387 26.33 6.63 -3.02
C LYS A 387 24.79 6.57 -3.04
N MET A 388 24.15 6.54 -1.86
CA MET A 388 22.70 6.52 -1.71
C MET A 388 22.02 7.82 -2.17
N GLY A 389 22.68 8.97 -2.01
CA GLY A 389 22.19 10.26 -2.50
C GLY A 389 22.24 10.40 -4.03
N LYS A 390 23.19 9.71 -4.68
CA LYS A 390 23.34 9.67 -6.14
C LYS A 390 22.42 8.66 -6.83
N ALA A 391 22.08 7.57 -6.16
CA ALA A 391 21.18 6.55 -6.68
C ALA A 391 19.72 7.04 -6.72
N PRO A 392 18.91 6.60 -7.69
CA PRO A 392 17.51 6.98 -7.85
C PRO A 392 16.57 6.29 -6.87
N GLY A 393 15.38 6.89 -6.68
CA GLY A 393 14.25 6.29 -5.96
C GLY A 393 14.26 6.52 -4.44
N LYS A 394 13.18 6.10 -3.78
CA LYS A 394 12.99 6.06 -2.32
C LYS A 394 12.89 4.59 -1.89
N LEU A 395 13.58 4.23 -0.79
CA LEU A 395 13.39 2.93 -0.15
C LEU A 395 12.29 3.08 0.89
N ASP A 396 11.20 2.34 0.71
CA ASP A 396 10.04 2.37 1.60
C ASP A 396 9.25 1.06 1.53
N HIS A 397 8.17 0.95 2.30
CA HIS A 397 7.10 0.02 1.97
C HIS A 397 6.29 0.56 0.78
N ALA A 398 5.96 -0.32 -0.17
CA ALA A 398 5.32 0.09 -1.41
C ALA A 398 4.12 -0.80 -1.71
N SER A 399 2.96 -0.18 -1.76
CA SER A 399 1.68 -0.87 -1.87
C SER A 399 0.76 -0.19 -2.87
N VAL A 400 0.01 -1.02 -3.61
CA VAL A 400 -0.98 -0.58 -4.59
C VAL A 400 -2.16 -1.54 -4.60
N VAL A 401 -3.37 -0.99 -4.72
CA VAL A 401 -4.62 -1.73 -4.87
C VAL A 401 -5.45 -1.11 -5.99
N ALA A 402 -5.99 -1.94 -6.88
CA ALA A 402 -6.63 -1.50 -8.12
C ALA A 402 -7.96 -2.24 -8.41
N TYR A 403 -8.86 -1.56 -9.12
CA TYR A 403 -10.17 -2.05 -9.55
C TYR A 403 -10.47 -1.60 -10.98
N GLU A 404 -10.80 -2.55 -11.87
CA GLU A 404 -11.35 -2.28 -13.19
C GLU A 404 -12.85 -1.97 -13.06
N VAL A 405 -13.24 -0.77 -13.44
CA VAL A 405 -14.59 -0.25 -13.26
C VAL A 405 -15.56 -0.92 -14.23
N GLY A 406 -16.68 -1.42 -13.72
CA GLY A 406 -17.75 -1.93 -14.56
C GLY A 406 -18.84 -2.67 -13.80
N ILE A 407 -19.75 -3.27 -14.56
CA ILE A 407 -20.68 -4.28 -14.06
C ILE A 407 -20.09 -5.65 -14.43
N MET A 408 -19.78 -6.45 -13.41
CA MET A 408 -19.45 -7.86 -13.60
C MET A 408 -20.67 -8.61 -14.12
N LYS A 409 -20.51 -9.17 -15.31
CA LYS A 409 -21.36 -10.26 -15.78
C LYS A 409 -20.82 -11.55 -15.18
N PRO A 410 -21.66 -12.56 -14.93
CA PRO A 410 -21.17 -13.93 -14.75
C PRO A 410 -20.32 -14.30 -15.98
N ASP A 411 -19.16 -14.92 -15.76
CA ASP A 411 -18.24 -15.23 -16.86
C ASP A 411 -18.89 -16.23 -17.83
N GLU A 412 -19.07 -15.83 -19.09
CA GLU A 412 -19.57 -16.72 -20.15
C GLU A 412 -18.64 -17.93 -20.33
N GLU A 413 -17.34 -17.78 -20.01
CA GLU A 413 -16.35 -18.87 -19.98
C GLU A 413 -16.60 -19.91 -18.88
N GLU A 414 -17.23 -19.58 -17.74
CA GLU A 414 -17.66 -20.60 -16.76
C GLU A 414 -18.87 -21.40 -17.27
N MET A 415 -19.74 -20.77 -18.07
CA MET A 415 -20.87 -21.44 -18.72
C MET A 415 -20.42 -22.42 -19.82
N GLU A 416 -19.35 -22.12 -20.57
CA GLU A 416 -18.78 -23.05 -21.55
C GLU A 416 -18.01 -24.22 -20.92
N ASN A 417 -17.56 -24.08 -19.67
CA ASN A 417 -16.81 -25.13 -18.96
C ASN A 417 -17.68 -26.05 -18.07
N ILE A 418 -19.01 -25.94 -18.13
CA ILE A 418 -19.91 -26.92 -17.49
C ILE A 418 -19.75 -28.28 -18.20
N PRO A 419 -19.34 -29.37 -17.50
CA PRO A 419 -19.25 -30.68 -18.12
C PRO A 419 -20.62 -31.15 -18.60
N LEU A 420 -20.76 -31.38 -19.91
CA LEU A 420 -22.01 -31.86 -20.50
C LEU A 420 -22.22 -33.36 -20.17
N GLY A 421 -22.70 -33.64 -18.95
CA GLY A 421 -23.06 -34.98 -18.50
C GLY A 421 -23.61 -34.94 -17.06
N THR A 422 -24.75 -35.55 -16.73
CA THR A 422 -25.57 -36.51 -17.49
C THR A 422 -27.05 -36.13 -17.42
N TRP A 423 -27.64 -35.74 -18.55
CA TRP A 423 -29.10 -35.79 -18.70
C TRP A 423 -29.48 -37.24 -19.05
N ASN A 424 -29.95 -37.98 -18.05
CA ASN A 424 -30.67 -39.23 -18.32
C ASN A 424 -31.98 -38.86 -19.01
N GLY A 425 -32.10 -39.20 -20.29
CA GLY A 425 -33.33 -38.99 -21.02
C GLY A 425 -34.40 -39.99 -20.58
N ASP A 426 -35.51 -39.47 -20.06
CA ASP A 426 -36.83 -39.83 -20.58
C ASP A 426 -37.82 -38.70 -20.29
N ASP A 427 -38.29 -38.02 -21.33
CA ASP A 427 -39.67 -37.56 -21.46
C ASP A 427 -39.87 -36.90 -22.83
N THR A 428 -40.56 -37.61 -23.71
CA THR A 428 -41.06 -37.07 -24.96
C THR A 428 -42.18 -36.05 -24.71
N LEU A 429 -42.12 -34.85 -25.30
CA LEU A 429 -43.32 -34.16 -25.78
C LEU A 429 -42.97 -33.12 -26.86
N SER A 430 -43.92 -32.88 -27.77
CA SER A 430 -43.71 -32.29 -29.10
C SER A 430 -43.83 -30.77 -29.16
N LEU A 431 -42.98 -30.11 -29.97
CA LEU A 431 -43.15 -28.74 -30.47
C LEU A 431 -43.41 -28.76 -31.99
N PRO A 432 -44.37 -27.97 -32.52
CA PRO A 432 -44.65 -27.88 -33.95
C PRO A 432 -43.73 -26.88 -34.67
N SER A 433 -43.60 -27.08 -35.98
CA SER A 433 -42.68 -26.38 -36.89
C SER A 433 -43.29 -25.19 -37.63
N SER A 434 -42.48 -24.16 -37.90
CA SER A 434 -42.57 -23.28 -39.08
C SER A 434 -41.20 -22.61 -39.30
N THR A 435 -40.35 -23.04 -40.24
CA THR A 435 -40.33 -22.63 -41.65
C THR A 435 -40.36 -21.11 -41.87
N ASP A 436 -39.22 -20.50 -42.22
CA ASP A 436 -39.07 -19.90 -43.55
C ASP A 436 -37.60 -19.69 -43.98
N THR A 437 -37.40 -19.29 -45.24
CA THR A 437 -36.24 -19.63 -46.08
C THR A 437 -35.25 -18.47 -46.37
N SER A 438 -33.93 -18.75 -46.29
CA SER A 438 -32.76 -18.36 -47.15
C SER A 438 -32.72 -17.06 -48.02
N PRO A 439 -31.55 -16.55 -48.53
CA PRO A 439 -30.19 -17.15 -48.57
C PRO A 439 -29.00 -16.21 -48.22
N SER A 440 -27.80 -16.79 -48.11
CA SER A 440 -26.48 -16.12 -48.09
C SER A 440 -26.00 -15.68 -49.50
N PRO A 441 -24.91 -14.89 -49.64
CA PRO A 441 -23.63 -15.57 -49.98
C PRO A 441 -22.30 -14.95 -49.49
N THR A 442 -21.29 -15.83 -49.41
CA THR A 442 -19.84 -15.61 -49.62
C THR A 442 -18.99 -14.72 -48.69
N SER A 443 -18.12 -15.40 -47.94
CA SER A 443 -16.89 -14.93 -47.29
C SER A 443 -15.66 -14.92 -48.23
N PRO A 444 -14.60 -14.16 -47.90
CA PRO A 444 -13.23 -14.51 -48.28
C PRO A 444 -12.33 -14.90 -47.09
N ILE A 445 -11.63 -16.01 -47.32
CA ILE A 445 -10.60 -16.69 -46.52
C ILE A 445 -9.53 -15.75 -45.92
N SER A 446 -9.19 -15.96 -44.64
CA SER A 446 -8.00 -15.39 -43.99
C SER A 446 -6.84 -16.42 -43.93
N PRO A 447 -5.57 -16.02 -44.17
CA PRO A 447 -4.43 -16.93 -44.10
C PRO A 447 -3.90 -17.08 -42.66
N SER A 448 -3.77 -18.31 -42.20
CA SER A 448 -3.12 -18.62 -40.92
C SER A 448 -1.64 -18.23 -40.93
N SER A 449 -1.19 -17.43 -39.96
CA SER A 449 0.25 -17.26 -39.70
C SER A 449 0.58 -17.54 -38.23
N LYS A 450 1.17 -18.72 -37.97
CA LYS A 450 1.80 -19.02 -36.69
C LYS A 450 3.11 -18.22 -36.60
N LYS A 451 3.20 -17.26 -35.70
CA LYS A 451 4.46 -16.56 -35.38
C LYS A 451 4.88 -16.75 -33.92
N SER A 452 6.19 -16.82 -33.73
CA SER A 452 6.84 -17.30 -32.51
C SER A 452 6.89 -16.24 -31.41
N ARG A 453 6.24 -16.48 -30.27
CA ARG A 453 6.31 -15.61 -29.07
C ARG A 453 7.74 -15.54 -28.49
N PRO A 454 8.29 -14.34 -28.19
CA PRO A 454 9.57 -14.18 -27.49
C PRO A 454 9.43 -14.44 -25.97
N LYS A 455 9.42 -15.71 -25.56
CA LYS A 455 9.14 -16.18 -24.18
C LYS A 455 10.17 -15.79 -23.08
N LYS A 456 11.08 -14.83 -23.29
CA LYS A 456 12.24 -14.63 -22.38
C LYS A 456 12.20 -13.43 -21.45
N LEU A 457 11.38 -12.40 -21.68
CA LEU A 457 11.34 -11.23 -20.79
C LEU A 457 10.33 -11.40 -19.62
N PHE A 458 9.17 -12.02 -19.89
CA PHE A 458 8.03 -12.06 -18.95
C PHE A 458 7.80 -13.37 -18.20
N ALA A 459 8.68 -14.36 -18.34
CA ALA A 459 8.69 -15.53 -17.45
C ALA A 459 8.82 -15.13 -15.97
N ARG A 460 9.40 -13.94 -15.70
CA ARG A 460 9.58 -13.38 -14.37
C ARG A 460 8.31 -12.79 -13.75
N ILE A 461 7.34 -12.31 -14.55
CA ILE A 461 6.07 -11.79 -14.03
C ILE A 461 5.21 -12.93 -13.47
N ARG A 462 5.12 -14.07 -14.16
CA ARG A 462 4.40 -15.25 -13.65
C ARG A 462 5.10 -15.94 -12.46
N SER A 463 6.39 -15.68 -12.23
CA SER A 463 7.14 -16.30 -11.11
C SER A 463 7.19 -15.43 -9.84
N LEU A 464 6.50 -14.28 -9.80
CA LEU A 464 6.43 -13.41 -8.62
C LEU A 464 5.24 -13.73 -7.69
N SER A 465 4.64 -14.93 -7.83
CA SER A 465 3.93 -15.59 -6.73
C SER A 465 4.95 -15.92 -5.62
N VAL A 466 5.14 -14.98 -4.69
CA VAL A 466 6.07 -15.12 -3.56
C VAL A 466 5.65 -16.30 -2.68
N ASN A 467 6.56 -17.25 -2.48
CA ASN A 467 6.39 -18.35 -1.53
C ASN A 467 6.51 -17.85 -0.09
N THR A 468 5.41 -17.36 0.50
CA THR A 468 5.30 -17.14 1.95
C THR A 468 4.97 -18.45 2.69
N THR A 469 5.97 -19.32 2.85
CA THR A 469 5.89 -20.51 3.71
C THR A 469 7.11 -20.66 4.60
N ASN A 470 7.23 -19.80 5.62
CA ASN A 470 8.08 -20.08 6.79
C ASN A 470 7.26 -20.91 7.80
N ASN A 471 7.25 -22.24 7.61
CA ASN A 471 6.58 -23.15 8.54
C ASN A 471 7.62 -23.86 9.42
N SER A 472 7.62 -23.57 10.72
CA SER A 472 8.56 -24.13 11.69
C SER A 472 7.82 -24.70 12.90
N SER A 473 7.66 -26.02 12.95
CA SER A 473 7.27 -26.80 14.14
C SER A 473 7.63 -28.28 13.96
N PRO A 474 7.75 -29.07 15.05
CA PRO A 474 8.75 -30.14 15.12
C PRO A 474 8.29 -31.54 14.68
N THR A 475 9.27 -32.37 14.32
CA THR A 475 9.11 -33.75 13.84
C THR A 475 8.79 -34.75 14.95
N HIS A 476 7.78 -35.60 14.73
CA HIS A 476 7.64 -36.89 15.44
C HIS A 476 8.27 -38.04 14.64
N HIS A 477 8.83 -39.02 15.37
CA HIS A 477 9.60 -40.14 14.83
C HIS A 477 8.76 -41.16 14.04
N HIS A 478 9.33 -41.73 12.97
CA HIS A 478 9.33 -43.19 12.72
C HIS A 478 10.55 -43.61 11.85
N HIS A 479 10.96 -44.87 11.98
CA HIS A 479 12.25 -45.44 11.51
C HIS A 479 12.07 -46.41 10.31
N PRO A 480 13.13 -46.96 9.66
CA PRO A 480 13.24 -46.93 8.19
C PRO A 480 13.46 -48.31 7.50
N SER A 481 13.61 -48.32 6.16
CA SER A 481 14.34 -49.35 5.39
C SER A 481 14.69 -48.86 3.96
N PRO A 482 15.69 -49.45 3.25
CA PRO A 482 16.72 -48.65 2.57
C PRO A 482 16.89 -48.86 1.05
N GLY A 483 17.65 -47.95 0.40
CA GLY A 483 18.18 -48.18 -0.95
C GLY A 483 19.05 -47.07 -1.57
N LEU A 484 20.35 -47.35 -1.72
CA LEU A 484 21.27 -46.85 -2.77
C LEU A 484 21.70 -45.35 -2.84
N PHE A 485 22.88 -45.08 -2.27
CA PHE A 485 23.90 -44.11 -2.72
C PHE A 485 24.56 -44.56 -4.04
N PRO A 486 25.48 -43.81 -4.74
CA PRO A 486 26.39 -42.72 -4.29
C PRO A 486 26.37 -41.47 -5.24
N ILE A 487 27.30 -40.50 -5.30
CA ILE A 487 28.69 -40.30 -4.80
C ILE A 487 28.89 -38.81 -4.41
N SER A 488 29.80 -38.48 -3.49
CA SER A 488 30.40 -37.14 -3.38
C SER A 488 31.90 -37.16 -3.00
N PRO A 489 32.72 -36.23 -3.53
CA PRO A 489 34.01 -35.82 -2.96
C PRO A 489 34.07 -34.30 -2.72
N LYS A 490 34.83 -33.71 -1.79
CA LYS A 490 35.75 -34.20 -0.73
C LYS A 490 35.81 -33.12 0.36
N ARG A 491 36.00 -33.50 1.63
CA ARG A 491 36.37 -32.56 2.70
C ARG A 491 37.87 -32.24 2.64
N PHE A 492 38.25 -31.04 3.07
CA PHE A 492 39.51 -30.81 3.76
C PHE A 492 39.24 -30.35 5.18
N SER A 493 40.02 -30.85 6.13
CA SER A 493 39.90 -30.57 7.56
C SER A 493 41.27 -30.39 8.18
N PHE A 494 41.47 -29.37 8.99
CA PHE A 494 42.61 -29.26 9.89
C PHE A 494 42.16 -29.26 11.35
N LYS A 495 42.85 -30.07 12.16
CA LYS A 495 42.71 -30.16 13.63
C LYS A 495 44.10 -30.02 14.25
N ARG A 496 44.28 -29.06 15.15
CA ARG A 496 45.09 -29.07 16.39
C ARG A 496 45.08 -27.65 16.98
N SER A 497 45.21 -27.42 18.29
CA SER A 497 45.37 -28.35 19.43
C SER A 497 44.85 -27.70 20.71
N ARG A 498 44.32 -28.52 21.63
CA ARG A 498 44.06 -28.14 23.04
C ARG A 498 45.38 -28.07 23.83
N SER A 499 45.43 -27.17 24.82
CA SER A 499 46.09 -27.41 26.10
C SER A 499 45.04 -27.30 27.22
N LYS A 500 45.13 -28.16 28.23
CA LYS A 500 44.27 -28.17 29.43
C LYS A 500 44.95 -27.39 30.57
N SER A 501 44.15 -26.82 31.46
CA SER A 501 44.40 -26.88 32.91
C SER A 501 43.04 -26.82 33.64
N GLU A 502 42.84 -27.71 34.59
CA GLU A 502 41.61 -27.88 35.39
C GLU A 502 41.77 -27.19 36.76
N ALA A 503 40.71 -26.58 37.31
CA ALA A 503 40.38 -26.53 38.74
C ALA A 503 39.15 -25.63 39.03
N GLU A 504 38.05 -26.24 39.42
CA GLU A 504 37.02 -25.70 40.32
C GLU A 504 37.27 -26.27 41.75
N PRO A 505 36.56 -25.93 42.87
CA PRO A 505 35.27 -25.22 42.96
C PRO A 505 35.10 -24.19 44.12
N ASN A 506 33.85 -23.71 44.23
CA ASN A 506 33.11 -23.24 45.43
C ASN A 506 33.09 -21.74 45.82
N THR A 507 31.86 -21.32 46.13
CA THR A 507 31.40 -20.06 46.71
C THR A 507 31.75 -19.94 48.20
N PRO A 508 31.66 -18.72 48.80
CA PRO A 508 30.51 -18.48 49.67
C PRO A 508 29.97 -17.03 49.75
N ILE A 509 28.65 -16.94 49.95
CA ILE A 509 27.90 -16.12 50.95
C ILE A 509 28.11 -14.58 51.01
N SER A 510 26.98 -13.87 50.93
CA SER A 510 26.80 -12.43 51.16
C SER A 510 27.10 -11.96 52.60
N PRO A 511 27.20 -10.64 52.82
CA PRO A 511 26.41 -10.08 53.92
C PRO A 511 25.60 -8.83 53.55
N THR A 512 24.45 -8.73 54.21
CA THR A 512 23.57 -7.57 54.28
C THR A 512 24.20 -6.40 55.06
N ASN A 513 23.91 -5.15 54.68
CA ASN A 513 23.27 -4.23 55.63
C ASN A 513 22.55 -3.03 54.98
N ASN A 514 21.58 -2.49 55.71
CA ASN A 514 20.68 -1.41 55.31
C ASN A 514 21.32 -0.01 55.38
N ARG A 515 20.80 0.93 54.58
CA ARG A 515 20.31 2.20 55.15
C ARG A 515 19.27 2.91 54.26
N HIS A 516 18.21 3.36 54.91
CA HIS A 516 17.05 4.03 54.32
C HIS A 516 17.39 5.43 53.80
N LYS A 517 16.59 5.91 52.83
CA LYS A 517 16.01 7.26 52.86
C LYS A 517 14.72 7.30 52.03
N GLU A 518 13.59 7.40 52.72
CA GLU A 518 12.31 7.78 52.13
C GLU A 518 12.30 9.29 51.82
N VAL A 519 11.67 9.69 50.72
CA VAL A 519 11.09 11.03 50.55
C VAL A 519 9.72 10.87 49.91
N LEU A 520 8.75 11.60 50.44
CA LEU A 520 7.31 11.41 50.23
C LEU A 520 6.79 12.01 48.93
N SER A 521 5.78 11.35 48.36
CA SER A 521 4.88 11.88 47.33
C SER A 521 3.74 12.72 47.92
N PRO A 522 3.44 13.93 47.41
CA PRO A 522 2.22 14.65 47.75
C PRO A 522 1.04 14.23 46.86
N SER A 523 -0.15 14.11 47.45
CA SER A 523 -1.44 13.93 46.76
C SER A 523 -2.05 15.29 46.33
N PRO A 524 -3.01 15.33 45.39
CA PRO A 524 -3.38 16.57 44.69
C PRO A 524 -4.28 17.49 45.54
N MET A 525 -4.12 18.81 45.35
CA MET A 525 -5.05 19.83 45.87
C MET A 525 -5.89 20.45 44.74
N THR A 526 -7.18 20.60 44.99
CA THR A 526 -8.16 21.24 44.12
C THR A 526 -8.02 22.77 44.12
N PRO A 527 -8.02 23.46 42.97
CA PRO A 527 -8.12 24.92 42.92
C PRO A 527 -9.58 25.40 43.06
N PRO A 528 -9.81 26.67 43.46
CA PRO A 528 -11.16 27.20 43.70
C PRO A 528 -11.89 27.61 42.42
N ILE A 529 -13.23 27.68 42.54
CA ILE A 529 -14.13 28.20 41.51
C ILE A 529 -13.99 29.73 41.43
N LEU A 530 -13.86 30.27 40.22
CA LEU A 530 -13.90 31.71 39.92
C LEU A 530 -15.01 32.01 38.89
N SER A 531 -15.63 33.19 39.03
CA SER A 531 -16.77 33.65 38.24
C SER A 531 -16.37 34.26 36.89
N PRO A 532 -17.27 34.27 35.88
CA PRO A 532 -16.89 34.52 34.48
C PRO A 532 -17.07 35.99 34.03
N GLU A 533 -16.39 36.94 34.67
CA GLU A 533 -16.20 38.31 34.14
C GLU A 533 -14.77 38.78 34.44
N ASP A 534 -13.85 38.58 33.48
CA ASP A 534 -12.61 39.35 33.22
C ASP A 534 -11.63 38.53 32.36
N TYR A 535 -11.65 38.74 31.04
CA TYR A 535 -10.58 38.31 30.13
C TYR A 535 -10.36 39.36 29.02
N PRO A 536 -9.19 40.02 28.95
CA PRO A 536 -8.81 40.81 27.79
C PRO A 536 -8.36 39.94 26.62
N MET A 537 -8.68 40.38 25.40
CA MET A 537 -8.39 39.69 24.13
C MET A 537 -6.88 39.47 23.91
N PRO A 538 -6.42 38.24 23.55
CA PRO A 538 -5.03 38.01 23.14
C PRO A 538 -4.74 38.46 21.70
N LEU A 539 -3.58 39.09 21.50
CA LEU A 539 -2.99 39.40 20.19
C LEU A 539 -2.35 38.15 19.54
N PRO A 540 -2.08 38.15 18.22
CA PRO A 540 -1.55 36.98 17.51
C PRO A 540 -0.15 36.56 17.99
N ALA A 541 0.06 35.25 18.18
CA ALA A 541 1.36 34.71 18.57
C ALA A 541 2.36 34.70 17.40
N GLN A 542 3.60 35.11 17.67
CA GLN A 542 4.70 35.09 16.71
C GLN A 542 5.27 33.67 16.53
N HIS A 543 5.77 33.36 15.33
CA HIS A 543 6.40 32.07 15.01
C HIS A 543 7.57 31.76 15.97
N PRO A 544 7.62 30.54 16.57
CA PRO A 544 8.81 30.08 17.28
C PRO A 544 9.91 29.69 16.28
N SER A 545 11.14 30.10 16.57
CA SER A 545 12.31 29.87 15.72
C SER A 545 12.79 28.42 15.73
N ARG A 546 13.34 27.97 14.59
CA ARG A 546 13.94 26.64 14.42
C ARG A 546 14.96 26.33 15.52
N ARG A 547 14.72 25.27 16.31
CA ARG A 547 15.78 24.55 17.04
C ARG A 547 16.09 23.26 16.31
N SER A 548 17.31 23.16 15.77
CA SER A 548 17.87 21.93 15.23
C SER A 548 18.08 20.92 16.36
N ILE A 549 17.33 19.83 16.37
CA ILE A 549 17.55 18.68 17.25
C ILE A 549 18.29 17.63 16.44
N SER A 550 19.56 17.42 16.76
CA SER A 550 20.35 16.31 16.24
C SER A 550 19.99 15.03 16.99
N TYR A 551 19.57 13.98 16.29
CA TYR A 551 19.56 12.62 16.81
C TYR A 551 20.36 11.69 15.90
N GLU A 552 21.04 10.74 16.54
CA GLU A 552 22.00 9.84 15.90
C GLU A 552 21.28 8.82 15.01
N SER A 553 21.86 8.56 13.84
CA SER A 553 21.41 7.49 12.95
C SER A 553 21.84 6.12 13.50
N SER A 554 20.89 5.37 14.06
CA SER A 554 21.06 3.92 14.26
C SER A 554 20.63 3.18 13.00
N VAL A 555 21.64 2.61 12.32
CA VAL A 555 21.56 1.70 11.16
C VAL A 555 20.75 0.43 11.48
#